data_AF-A0A3M8EM52-F1
#
_entry.id   AF-A0A3M8EM52-F1
#
_cell.length_a   1.000
_cell.length_b   1.000
_cell.length_c   1.000
_cell.angle_alpha   90.00
_cell.angle_beta   90.00
_cell.angle_gamma   90.00
#
_symmetry.space_group_name_H-M   'P 1'
#
loop_
_entity.id
_entity.type
_entity.pdbx_description
1 polymer ?
#
loop_
_entity_poly.entity_id
_entity_poly.type
_entity_poly.pdbx_seq_one_letter_code
_entity_poly.pdbx_strand_id
1 'polypeptide(L)'
;MEKIILTSIIISLIITAIYATTWPGMIFHNPTSGIKDLLEAKKIGVVYKPLFGCLICMSSFWTFIAWLISMDGFHLIWVMLCVAGINTIITALIKDIIPDEM
;
A
#
# COMPACT_ATOMS: atom_id res chain seq x y z
N MET A 1 3.71 16.54 16.46
CA MET A 1 4.75 15.58 16.02
C MET A 1 4.36 14.15 16.37
N GLU A 2 4.00 13.87 17.63
CA GLU A 2 3.55 12.55 18.09
C GLU A 2 2.37 11.98 17.28
N LYS A 3 1.33 12.78 17.02
CA LYS A 3 0.20 12.39 16.17
C LYS A 3 0.62 11.98 14.75
N ILE A 4 1.60 12.65 14.15
CA ILE A 4 2.07 12.36 12.78
C ILE A 4 2.71 10.97 12.73
N ILE A 5 3.56 10.66 13.71
CA ILE A 5 4.27 9.38 13.77
C ILE A 5 3.26 8.24 13.98
N LEU A 6 2.34 8.39 14.94
CA LEU A 6 1.32 7.39 15.22
C LEU A 6 0.42 7.14 13.99
N THR A 7 -0.08 8.20 13.35
CA THR A 7 -0.87 8.09 12.13
C THR A 7 -0.09 7.39 11.01
N SER A 8 1.20 7.73 10.83
CA SER A 8 2.04 7.11 9.81
C SER A 8 2.25 5.62 10.05
N ILE A 9 2.46 5.21 11.30
CA ILE A 9 2.58 3.80 11.69
C ILE A 9 1.28 3.06 11.40
N ILE A 10 0.13 3.61 11.81
CA ILE A 10 -1.18 2.97 11.58
C ILE A 10 -1.44 2.80 10.08
N ILE A 11 -1.23 3.85 9.28
CA ILE A 11 -1.43 3.78 7.82
C ILE A 11 -0.47 2.76 7.20
N SER A 12 0.80 2.75 7.60
CA SER A 12 1.79 1.78 7.11
C SER A 12 1.39 0.33 7.42
N LEU A 13 0.89 0.05 8.63
CA LEU A 13 0.39 -1.27 9.02
C LEU A 13 -0.84 -1.67 8.22
N ILE A 14 -1.77 -0.75 7.96
CA ILE A 14 -2.95 -1.00 7.10
C ILE A 14 -2.50 -1.34 5.67
N ILE A 15 -1.59 -0.55 5.09
CA ILE A 15 -1.06 -0.81 3.74
C ILE A 15 -0.36 -2.17 3.69
N THR A 16 0.42 -2.51 4.72
CA THR A 16 1.09 -3.80 4.83
C THR A 16 0.09 -4.95 4.94
N ALA A 17 -0.98 -4.78 5.71
CA ALA A 17 -2.04 -5.78 5.81
C ALA A 17 -2.76 -6.00 4.47
N ILE A 18 -3.10 -4.92 3.75
CA ILE A 18 -3.68 -5.00 2.41
C ILE A 18 -2.70 -5.73 1.47
N TYR A 19 -1.44 -5.31 1.44
CA TYR A 19 -0.41 -5.94 0.60
C TYR A 19 -0.25 -7.44 0.88
N ALA A 20 -0.08 -7.82 2.15
CA ALA A 20 0.07 -9.21 2.55
C ALA A 20 -1.17 -10.06 2.20
N THR A 21 -2.37 -9.50 2.36
CA THR A 21 -3.62 -10.21 2.03
C THR A 21 -3.89 -10.34 0.53
N THR A 22 -3.13 -9.62 -0.32
CA THR A 22 -3.19 -9.71 -1.79
C THR A 22 -2.17 -10.68 -2.39
N TRP A 23 -1.27 -11.24 -1.58
CA TRP A 23 -0.27 -12.22 -2.04
C TRP A 23 -0.90 -13.50 -2.61
N PRO A 24 -0.20 -14.23 -3.50
CA PRO A 24 -0.62 -15.54 -3.98
C PRO A 24 -1.08 -16.46 -2.85
N GLY A 25 -2.30 -16.99 -2.96
CA GLY A 25 -2.90 -17.89 -1.98
C GLY A 25 -3.58 -17.22 -0.78
N MET A 26 -3.58 -15.89 -0.68
CA MET A 26 -4.26 -15.15 0.40
C MET A 26 -5.68 -14.74 0.03
N ILE A 27 -6.45 -14.30 1.04
CA ILE A 27 -7.89 -14.03 0.96
C ILE A 27 -8.27 -13.10 -0.20
N PHE A 28 -7.48 -12.05 -0.43
CA PHE A 28 -7.75 -11.09 -1.50
C PHE A 28 -6.98 -11.38 -2.80
N HIS A 29 -6.26 -12.50 -2.93
CA HIS A 29 -5.55 -12.83 -4.17
C HIS A 29 -6.48 -12.85 -5.39
N ASN A 30 -7.57 -13.60 -5.32
CA ASN A 30 -8.54 -13.76 -6.41
C ASN A 30 -9.16 -12.44 -6.88
N PRO A 31 -9.72 -11.59 -6.00
CA PRO A 31 -10.27 -10.29 -6.44
C PRO A 31 -9.17 -9.37 -6.99
N THR A 32 -7.97 -9.42 -6.44
CA THR A 32 -6.86 -8.57 -6.91
C THR A 32 -6.33 -9.01 -8.27
N SER A 33 -6.32 -10.32 -8.54
CA SER A 33 -5.99 -10.89 -9.85
C SER A 33 -7.02 -10.45 -10.91
N GLY A 34 -8.32 -10.51 -10.60
CA GLY A 34 -9.35 -9.99 -11.51
C GLY A 34 -9.24 -8.48 -11.80
N ILE A 35 -8.78 -7.69 -10.82
CA ILE A 35 -8.47 -6.27 -11.02
C ILE A 35 -7.23 -6.10 -11.91
N LYS A 36 -6.18 -6.92 -11.71
CA LYS A 36 -4.98 -6.92 -12.57
C LYS A 36 -5.36 -7.17 -14.02
N ASP A 37 -6.13 -8.23 -14.29
CA ASP A 37 -6.60 -8.58 -15.63
C ASP A 37 -7.44 -7.45 -16.27
N LEU A 38 -8.32 -6.82 -15.50
CA LEU A 38 -9.14 -5.71 -15.97
C LEU A 38 -8.29 -4.46 -16.31
N LEU A 39 -7.29 -4.15 -15.49
CA LEU A 39 -6.38 -3.02 -15.70
C LEU A 39 -5.47 -3.26 -16.91
N GLU A 40 -4.99 -4.48 -17.08
CA GLU A 40 -4.20 -4.89 -18.25
C GLU A 40 -5.04 -4.83 -19.53
N ALA A 41 -6.29 -5.33 -19.51
CA ALA A 41 -7.22 -5.21 -20.63
C ALA A 41 -7.48 -3.75 -21.03
N LYS A 42 -7.48 -2.82 -20.08
CA LYS A 42 -7.62 -1.38 -20.30
C LYS A 42 -6.29 -0.66 -20.64
N LYS A 43 -5.17 -1.40 -20.79
CA LYS A 43 -3.82 -0.86 -21.04
C LYS A 43 -3.33 0.13 -19.96
N ILE A 44 -3.84 0.01 -18.74
CA ILE A 44 -3.48 0.85 -17.58
C ILE A 44 -2.85 0.03 -16.46
N GLY A 45 -2.21 -1.10 -16.80
CA GLY A 45 -1.56 -2.01 -15.84
C GLY A 45 -0.51 -1.32 -14.95
N VAL A 46 0.03 -0.17 -15.35
CA VAL A 46 0.94 0.65 -14.52
C VAL A 46 0.30 1.07 -13.18
N VAL A 47 -1.03 1.22 -13.14
CA VAL A 47 -1.79 1.60 -11.94
C VAL A 47 -1.91 0.45 -10.93
N TYR A 48 -1.65 -0.79 -11.35
CA TYR A 48 -1.69 -1.94 -10.44
C TYR A 48 -0.64 -1.83 -9.33
N LYS A 49 0.57 -1.35 -9.65
CA LYS A 49 1.68 -1.20 -8.69
C LYS A 49 1.32 -0.29 -7.50
N PRO A 50 0.82 0.95 -7.68
CA PRO A 50 0.41 1.79 -6.56
C PRO A 50 -0.88 1.35 -5.86
N LEU A 51 -1.67 0.45 -6.46
CA LEU A 51 -2.88 -0.06 -5.82
C LEU A 51 -2.59 -1.27 -4.92
N PHE A 52 -1.89 -2.29 -5.45
CA PHE A 52 -1.70 -3.58 -4.77
C PHE A 52 -0.32 -4.22 -4.99
N GLY A 53 0.40 -3.88 -6.08
CA GLY A 53 1.60 -4.62 -6.48
C GLY A 53 2.92 -4.21 -5.81
N CYS A 54 2.96 -3.10 -5.08
CA CYS A 54 4.21 -2.58 -4.52
C CYS A 54 3.95 -1.81 -3.23
N LEU A 55 4.43 -2.33 -2.10
CA LEU A 55 4.21 -1.76 -0.76
C LEU A 55 4.64 -0.28 -0.64
N ILE A 56 5.78 0.07 -1.24
CA ILE A 56 6.30 1.44 -1.26
C ILE A 56 5.45 2.34 -2.17
N CYS A 57 5.03 1.82 -3.33
CA CYS A 57 4.23 2.54 -4.30
C CYS A 57 2.81 2.80 -3.77
N MET A 58 2.30 1.87 -2.96
CA MET A 58 1.01 1.95 -2.26
C MET A 58 0.97 3.09 -1.23
N SER A 59 2.12 3.54 -0.72
CA SER A 59 2.19 4.62 0.27
C SER A 59 1.48 5.89 -0.19
N SER A 60 1.67 6.31 -1.45
CA SER A 60 1.05 7.55 -1.94
C SER A 60 -0.47 7.42 -2.12
N PHE A 61 -0.93 6.33 -2.74
CA PHE A 61 -2.34 6.12 -3.03
C PHE A 61 -3.15 5.96 -1.74
N TRP A 62 -2.73 5.03 -0.87
CA TRP A 62 -3.49 4.71 0.33
C TRP A 62 -3.40 5.78 1.42
N THR A 63 -2.30 6.54 1.50
CA THR A 63 -2.25 7.71 2.38
C THR A 63 -3.22 8.81 1.91
N PHE A 64 -3.36 9.00 0.59
CA PHE A 64 -4.33 9.94 0.04
C PHE A 64 -5.77 9.49 0.32
N ILE A 65 -6.09 8.21 0.15
CA ILE A 65 -7.41 7.66 0.52
C ILE A 65 -7.67 7.82 2.03
N ALA A 66 -6.70 7.50 2.88
CA ALA A 66 -6.82 7.68 4.32
C ALA A 66 -7.06 9.15 4.69
N TRP A 67 -6.43 10.08 3.99
CA TRP A 67 -6.65 11.52 4.18
C TRP A 67 -8.06 11.96 3.77
N LEU A 68 -8.59 11.44 2.65
CA LEU A 68 -9.97 11.73 2.22
C LEU A 68 -11.03 11.22 3.22
N ILE A 69 -10.77 10.08 3.86
CA ILE A 69 -11.71 9.46 4.80
C ILE A 69 -11.56 10.06 6.21
N SER A 70 -10.35 10.47 6.59
CA SER A 70 -10.07 11.01 7.91
C SER A 70 -10.57 12.46 8.03
N MET A 71 -11.58 12.67 8.87
CA MET A 71 -12.13 14.01 9.14
C MET A 71 -11.19 14.94 9.93
N ASP A 72 -10.10 14.41 10.48
CA ASP A 72 -9.14 15.14 11.33
C ASP A 72 -8.03 15.87 10.54
N GLY A 73 -7.99 15.76 9.20
CA GLY A 73 -7.17 16.61 8.34
C GLY A 73 -5.68 16.66 8.72
N PHE A 74 -4.97 15.53 8.68
CA PHE A 74 -3.53 15.51 8.93
C PHE A 74 -2.72 16.09 7.76
N HIS A 75 -1.47 16.51 8.02
CA HIS A 75 -0.57 17.01 6.99
C HIS A 75 -0.16 15.90 6.01
N LEU A 76 -0.87 15.81 4.88
CA LEU A 76 -0.75 14.76 3.87
C LEU A 76 0.70 14.48 3.47
N ILE A 77 1.46 15.53 3.10
CA ILE A 77 2.83 15.37 2.58
C ILE A 77 3.76 14.74 3.63
N TRP A 78 3.70 15.21 4.88
CA TRP A 78 4.57 14.70 5.94
C TRP A 78 4.24 13.25 6.30
N VAL A 79 2.96 12.93 6.44
CA VAL A 79 2.51 11.56 6.71
C VAL A 79 2.87 10.65 5.54
N MET A 80 2.67 11.08 4.29
CA MET A 80 3.01 10.30 3.10
C MET A 80 4.51 9.95 3.04
N LEU A 81 5.39 10.92 3.32
CA LEU A 81 6.83 10.68 3.37
C LEU A 81 7.22 9.73 4.51
N CYS A 82 6.63 9.88 5.69
CA CYS A 82 6.86 8.96 6.80
C CYS A 82 6.38 7.55 6.47
N VAL A 83 5.18 7.39 5.89
CA VAL A 83 4.63 6.10 5.46
C VAL A 83 5.51 5.46 4.40
N ALA A 84 5.99 6.22 3.41
CA ALA A 84 6.91 5.71 2.39
C ALA A 84 8.24 5.23 3.00
N GLY A 85 8.79 5.97 3.97
CA GLY A 85 9.97 5.56 4.71
C GLY A 85 9.77 4.27 5.50
N ILE A 86 8.68 4.16 6.26
CA ILE A 86 8.35 2.95 7.03
C ILE A 86 8.13 1.76 6.10
N ASN A 87 7.34 1.93 5.03
CA ASN A 87 7.09 0.86 4.05
C ASN A 87 8.38 0.40 3.36
N THR A 88 9.33 1.30 3.10
CA THR A 88 10.65 0.93 2.56
C THR A 88 11.43 0.04 3.52
N ILE A 89 11.41 0.36 4.82
CA ILE A 89 12.03 -0.48 5.86
C ILE A 89 11.33 -1.83 5.93
N ILE A 90 9.99 -1.87 5.96
CA ILE A 90 9.21 -3.11 5.99
C ILE A 90 9.55 -3.97 4.77
N THR A 91 9.52 -3.41 3.56
CA THR A 91 9.90 -4.13 2.33
C THR A 91 11.31 -4.71 2.42
N ALA A 92 12.28 -3.95 2.93
CA ALA A 92 13.64 -4.44 3.10
C ALA A 92 13.73 -5.62 4.09
N LEU A 93 12.89 -5.64 5.13
CA LEU A 93 12.83 -6.71 6.13
C LEU A 93 12.12 -7.98 5.63
N ILE A 94 11.08 -7.82 4.80
CA ILE A 94 10.25 -8.96 4.34
C ILE A 94 10.60 -9.43 2.93
N LYS A 95 11.60 -8.83 2.26
CA LYS A 95 11.97 -9.15 0.87
C LYS A 95 12.20 -10.65 0.63
N ASP A 96 12.73 -11.36 1.62
CA ASP A 96 13.05 -12.79 1.52
C ASP A 96 11.84 -13.69 1.82
N ILE A 97 10.72 -13.09 2.25
CA ILE A 97 9.43 -13.75 2.54
C ILE A 97 8.43 -13.49 1.41
N ILE A 98 8.62 -12.41 0.66
CA ILE A 98 7.77 -12.02 -0.46
C ILE A 98 7.80 -13.13 -1.53
N PRO A 99 6.63 -13.66 -1.95
CA PRO A 99 6.59 -14.61 -3.04
C PRO A 99 7.06 -13.96 -4.35
N ASP A 100 7.92 -14.64 -5.10
CA ASP A 100 8.55 -14.16 -6.34
C ASP A 100 7.57 -13.82 -7.48
N GLU A 101 6.28 -14.12 -7.32
CA GLU A 101 5.27 -14.10 -8.40
C GLU A 101 4.35 -12.86 -8.46
N MET A 102 4.72 -11.70 -7.87
CA MET A 102 3.89 -10.48 -7.94
C MET A 102 4.00 -9.68 -9.24
#